data_AF-A0A7Y6FI81-F1
#
_entry.id   AF-A0A7Y6FI81-F1
#
_cell.length_a   1.000
_cell.length_b   1.000
_cell.length_c   1.000
_cell.angle_alpha   90.00
_cell.angle_beta   90.00
_cell.angle_gamma   90.00
#
_symmetry.space_group_name_H-M   'P 1'
#
loop_
_entity.id
_entity.type
_entity.pdbx_description
1 polymer ?
#
loop_
_entity_poly.entity_id
_entity_poly.type
_entity_poly.pdbx_seq_one_letter_code
_entity_poly.pdbx_strand_id
1 'polypeptide(L)'
;CGNRRTTRCPSCAELYRQDTYHLIAAGLRGGKNIPDQVATHPRVFATLTAPSFGPVHGRRLNGSARCRCGRTHTKGDPLLGTPLDPERYDYTGAVLWNAHAPALWARFMLHLRRTIAAAAGVPQRLLSKVVRVSYAKVAEYQQRGLIHFHAVIRLDGPAGSYTPPSTWATPELLADAIRLAATRARIDGPEINGRARSFAFGKQIDTRIIRSTAFQAGNTITEGKVAGYVAKYATKG
;
A
#
# COMPACT_ATOMS: atom_id res chain seq x y z
N CYS A 1 -25.59 -12.39 -1.49
CA CYS A 1 -25.63 -10.95 -1.83
C CYS A 1 -24.28 -10.39 -2.31
N GLY A 2 -23.14 -11.11 -2.17
CA GLY A 2 -21.85 -10.72 -2.78
C GLY A 2 -21.22 -9.43 -2.24
N ASN A 3 -21.80 -8.84 -1.18
CA ASN A 3 -21.31 -7.58 -0.63
C ASN A 3 -20.14 -7.84 0.31
N ARG A 4 -18.98 -7.25 0.00
CA ARG A 4 -17.76 -7.37 0.81
C ARG A 4 -17.73 -6.45 2.04
N ARG A 5 -18.69 -5.53 2.19
CA ARG A 5 -18.72 -4.55 3.29
C ARG A 5 -19.39 -5.16 4.51
N THR A 6 -18.67 -5.22 5.62
CA THR A 6 -19.19 -5.77 6.90
C THR A 6 -20.45 -5.04 7.36
N THR A 7 -20.56 -3.73 7.09
CA THR A 7 -21.73 -2.90 7.42
C THR A 7 -22.99 -3.25 6.63
N ARG A 8 -22.86 -3.96 5.50
CA ARG A 8 -23.98 -4.35 4.63
C ARG A 8 -24.31 -5.84 4.74
N CYS A 9 -23.30 -6.69 4.84
CA CYS A 9 -23.48 -8.12 5.08
C CYS A 9 -22.28 -8.70 5.84
N PRO A 10 -22.38 -8.92 7.16
CA PRO A 10 -21.28 -9.47 7.96
C PRO A 10 -20.80 -10.84 7.45
N SER A 11 -21.73 -11.73 7.07
CA SER A 11 -21.40 -13.08 6.59
C SER A 11 -20.64 -13.09 5.26
N CYS A 12 -21.16 -12.40 4.22
CA CYS A 12 -20.47 -12.32 2.93
C CYS A 12 -19.12 -11.59 3.03
N ALA A 13 -19.03 -10.56 3.88
CA ALA A 13 -17.77 -9.88 4.15
C ALA A 13 -16.76 -10.82 4.82
N GLU A 14 -17.17 -11.62 5.79
CA GLU A 14 -16.28 -12.57 6.47
C GLU A 14 -15.75 -13.65 5.52
N LEU A 15 -16.61 -14.21 4.65
CA LEU A 15 -16.19 -15.13 3.60
C LEU A 15 -15.13 -14.47 2.68
N TYR A 16 -15.42 -13.27 2.18
CA TYR A 16 -14.49 -12.51 1.33
C TYR A 16 -13.16 -12.21 2.04
N ARG A 17 -13.20 -11.94 3.34
CA ARG A 17 -12.01 -11.72 4.18
C ARG A 17 -11.15 -12.97 4.23
N GLN A 18 -11.76 -14.13 4.49
CA GLN A 18 -11.05 -15.41 4.55
C GLN A 18 -10.46 -15.80 3.19
N ASP A 19 -11.22 -15.62 2.11
CA ASP A 19 -10.73 -15.86 0.75
C ASP A 19 -9.54 -14.96 0.42
N THR A 20 -9.65 -13.66 0.73
CA THR A 20 -8.54 -12.72 0.58
C THR A 20 -7.33 -13.16 1.39
N TYR A 21 -7.53 -13.55 2.66
CA TYR A 21 -6.45 -14.06 3.50
C TYR A 21 -5.74 -15.23 2.84
N HIS A 22 -6.48 -16.21 2.36
CA HIS A 22 -5.90 -17.40 1.74
C HIS A 22 -5.22 -17.10 0.41
N LEU A 23 -5.74 -16.19 -0.41
CA LEU A 23 -5.10 -15.76 -1.65
C LEU A 23 -3.75 -15.10 -1.39
N ILE A 24 -3.69 -14.17 -0.42
CA ILE A 24 -2.44 -13.50 -0.05
C ILE A 24 -1.48 -14.49 0.60
N ALA A 25 -1.96 -15.32 1.52
CA ALA A 25 -1.13 -16.30 2.21
C ALA A 25 -0.52 -17.30 1.23
N ALA A 26 -1.32 -17.87 0.31
CA ALA A 26 -0.83 -18.80 -0.70
C ALA A 26 0.22 -18.16 -1.62
N GLY A 27 -0.01 -16.91 -2.02
CA GLY A 27 1.00 -16.15 -2.76
C GLY A 27 2.29 -15.90 -1.97
N LEU A 28 2.23 -15.82 -0.66
CA LEU A 28 3.41 -15.51 0.16
C LEU A 28 4.22 -16.76 0.57
N ARG A 29 3.55 -17.89 0.81
CA ARG A 29 4.14 -19.08 1.44
C ARG A 29 3.96 -20.39 0.68
N GLY A 30 3.22 -20.37 -0.43
CA GLY A 30 2.79 -21.58 -1.14
C GLY A 30 1.47 -22.16 -0.62
N GLY A 31 1.03 -23.25 -1.25
CA GLY A 31 -0.26 -23.91 -1.03
C GLY A 31 -1.35 -23.47 -2.03
N LYS A 32 -2.48 -24.18 -2.03
CA LYS A 32 -3.62 -23.95 -2.97
C LYS A 32 -3.15 -23.80 -4.44
N ASN A 33 -2.40 -24.78 -4.94
CA ASN A 33 -1.80 -24.84 -6.29
C ASN A 33 -0.64 -23.84 -6.54
N ILE A 34 -0.18 -23.12 -5.52
CA ILE A 34 1.03 -22.29 -5.58
C ILE A 34 2.20 -23.09 -4.99
N PRO A 35 3.35 -23.20 -5.69
CA PRO A 35 4.53 -23.89 -5.17
C PRO A 35 5.10 -23.24 -3.91
N ASP A 36 5.63 -24.06 -2.99
CA ASP A 36 6.25 -23.59 -1.74
C ASP A 36 7.46 -22.69 -1.97
N GLN A 37 8.18 -22.89 -3.09
CA GLN A 37 9.30 -22.02 -3.48
C GLN A 37 8.90 -20.54 -3.65
N VAL A 38 7.61 -20.20 -3.79
CA VAL A 38 7.18 -18.80 -3.81
C VAL A 38 7.58 -18.07 -2.52
N ALA A 39 7.77 -18.82 -1.42
CA ALA A 39 8.31 -18.33 -0.17
C ALA A 39 9.77 -17.85 -0.27
N THR A 40 10.48 -18.05 -1.37
CA THR A 40 11.83 -17.50 -1.59
C THR A 40 11.82 -16.26 -2.49
N HIS A 41 10.70 -15.98 -3.16
CA HIS A 41 10.62 -14.89 -4.13
C HIS A 41 10.68 -13.51 -3.44
N PRO A 42 11.44 -12.53 -3.99
CA PRO A 42 11.59 -11.19 -3.43
C PRO A 42 10.26 -10.49 -3.23
N ARG A 43 10.02 -9.97 -2.03
CA ARG A 43 8.73 -9.37 -1.66
C ARG A 43 8.85 -8.26 -0.63
N VAL A 44 8.05 -7.22 -0.83
CA VAL A 44 8.00 -6.02 0.00
C VAL A 44 6.56 -5.70 0.35
N PHE A 45 6.33 -5.40 1.62
CA PHE A 45 5.14 -4.71 2.09
C PHE A 45 5.37 -3.20 2.02
N ALA A 46 4.63 -2.52 1.14
CA ALA A 46 4.71 -1.09 0.93
C ALA A 46 3.50 -0.38 1.53
N THR A 47 3.73 0.75 2.19
CA THR A 47 2.70 1.70 2.62
C THR A 47 2.95 3.04 1.94
N LEU A 48 2.00 3.47 1.10
CA LEU A 48 2.05 4.73 0.36
C LEU A 48 0.97 5.67 0.91
N THR A 49 1.38 6.77 1.53
CA THR A 49 0.46 7.68 2.23
C THR A 49 0.02 8.85 1.38
N ALA A 50 -1.12 9.44 1.76
CA ALA A 50 -1.55 10.73 1.22
C ALA A 50 -0.63 11.87 1.66
N PRO A 51 -0.50 12.94 0.85
CA PRO A 51 0.12 14.18 1.32
C PRO A 51 -0.69 14.82 2.47
N SER A 52 -0.19 15.93 3.00
CA SER A 52 -0.91 16.75 3.97
C SER A 52 -1.73 17.81 3.24
N PHE A 53 -2.96 18.05 3.71
CA PHE A 53 -3.87 19.12 3.27
C PHE A 53 -4.09 20.17 4.36
N GLY A 54 -3.24 20.15 5.40
CA GLY A 54 -3.40 20.91 6.62
C GLY A 54 -3.15 20.04 7.85
N PRO A 55 -2.90 20.67 9.00
CA PRO A 55 -2.67 19.95 10.25
C PRO A 55 -4.01 19.41 10.80
N VAL A 56 -3.99 18.17 11.26
CA VAL A 56 -5.15 17.50 11.86
C VAL A 56 -4.86 17.12 13.31
N HIS A 57 -5.92 16.96 14.09
CA HIS A 57 -5.86 16.32 15.39
C HIS A 57 -5.33 14.89 15.24
N GLY A 58 -4.37 14.50 16.08
CA GLY A 58 -3.74 13.20 15.99
C GLY A 58 -3.04 12.79 17.28
N ARG A 59 -2.80 11.49 17.41
CA ARG A 59 -1.96 10.93 18.47
C ARG A 59 -0.53 10.84 17.96
N ARG A 60 0.43 11.47 18.63
CA ARG A 60 1.86 11.27 18.30
C ARG A 60 2.32 9.96 18.92
N LEU A 61 3.03 9.14 18.14
CA LEU A 61 3.53 7.83 18.58
C LEU A 61 4.83 7.92 19.38
N ASN A 62 5.46 9.10 19.46
CA ASN A 62 6.82 9.29 19.98
C ASN A 62 6.82 9.95 21.38
N GLY A 63 6.04 9.42 22.33
CA GLY A 63 6.11 9.81 23.75
C GLY A 63 5.36 11.08 24.18
N SER A 64 5.00 11.99 23.26
CA SER A 64 4.07 13.08 23.57
C SER A 64 2.62 12.63 23.40
N ALA A 65 1.92 12.36 24.50
CA ALA A 65 0.47 12.10 24.48
C ALA A 65 -0.34 13.33 24.01
N ARG A 66 0.27 14.52 24.00
CA ARG A 66 -0.41 15.79 23.72
C ARG A 66 -0.45 16.09 22.21
N CYS A 67 -1.64 16.36 21.72
CA CYS A 67 -1.93 16.84 20.37
C CYS A 67 -1.48 18.29 20.20
N ARG A 68 -1.33 18.74 18.95
CA ARG A 68 -0.99 20.12 18.61
C ARG A 68 -2.04 21.14 19.07
N CYS A 69 -3.27 20.70 19.33
CA CYS A 69 -4.32 21.54 19.95
C CYS A 69 -4.12 21.75 21.46
N GLY A 70 -3.06 21.19 22.06
CA GLY A 70 -2.82 21.29 23.49
C GLY A 70 -3.66 20.33 24.35
N ARG A 71 -4.39 19.38 23.78
CA ARG A 71 -5.13 18.33 24.51
C ARG A 71 -4.56 16.95 24.27
N THR A 72 -4.76 16.03 25.21
CA THR A 72 -4.48 14.60 25.00
C THR A 72 -5.75 13.94 24.49
N HIS A 73 -5.68 13.30 23.32
CA HIS A 73 -6.81 12.59 22.74
C HIS A 73 -6.73 11.10 23.08
N THR A 74 -7.81 10.52 23.59
CA THR A 74 -7.94 9.08 23.80
C THR A 74 -8.24 8.38 22.48
N LYS A 75 -8.10 7.04 22.45
CA LYS A 75 -8.51 6.25 21.27
C LYS A 75 -10.03 6.39 21.09
N GLY A 76 -10.46 6.77 19.89
CA GLY A 76 -11.88 6.96 19.58
C GLY A 76 -12.40 8.39 19.79
N ASP A 77 -11.56 9.32 20.24
CA ASP A 77 -11.92 10.74 20.32
C ASP A 77 -12.38 11.25 18.94
N PRO A 78 -13.58 11.86 18.84
CA PRO A 78 -14.20 12.25 17.57
C PRO A 78 -13.42 13.36 16.84
N LEU A 79 -12.56 14.11 17.54
CA LEU A 79 -11.72 15.11 16.91
C LEU A 79 -10.55 14.48 16.16
N LEU A 80 -10.13 13.27 16.51
CA LEU A 80 -8.98 12.67 15.82
C LEU A 80 -9.24 12.54 14.32
N GLY A 81 -8.29 13.05 13.53
CA GLY A 81 -8.37 13.11 12.08
C GLY A 81 -9.07 14.35 11.53
N THR A 82 -9.77 15.14 12.36
CA THR A 82 -10.36 16.41 11.93
C THR A 82 -9.30 17.52 11.88
N PRO A 83 -9.50 18.57 11.06
CA PRO A 83 -8.56 19.69 11.00
C PRO A 83 -8.42 20.42 12.34
N LEU A 84 -7.20 20.86 12.66
CA LEU A 84 -6.98 21.75 13.81
C LEU A 84 -7.60 23.13 13.60
N ASP A 85 -7.59 23.59 12.36
CA ASP A 85 -8.20 24.84 11.90
C ASP A 85 -9.01 24.49 10.64
N PRO A 86 -10.35 24.36 10.77
CA PRO A 86 -11.22 24.03 9.65
C PRO A 86 -11.16 25.06 8.52
N GLU A 87 -11.05 26.35 8.83
CA GLU A 87 -11.07 27.43 7.82
C GLU A 87 -9.83 27.40 6.92
N ARG A 88 -8.71 26.86 7.42
CA ARG A 88 -7.44 26.78 6.67
C ARG A 88 -7.16 25.43 6.03
N TYR A 89 -8.03 24.44 6.21
CA TYR A 89 -7.81 23.09 5.68
C TYR A 89 -8.18 23.00 4.19
N ASP A 90 -7.30 22.41 3.36
CA ASP A 90 -7.56 22.21 1.92
C ASP A 90 -8.50 21.02 1.69
N TYR A 91 -9.78 21.20 2.00
CA TYR A 91 -10.82 20.20 1.77
C TYR A 91 -10.95 19.83 0.30
N THR A 92 -10.84 20.80 -0.60
CA THR A 92 -10.88 20.56 -2.05
C THR A 92 -9.74 19.63 -2.46
N GLY A 93 -8.51 19.91 -2.03
CA GLY A 93 -7.36 19.04 -2.25
C GLY A 93 -7.54 17.64 -1.67
N ALA A 94 -8.09 17.52 -0.47
CA ALA A 94 -8.36 16.24 0.20
C ALA A 94 -9.39 15.37 -0.56
N VAL A 95 -10.49 15.96 -1.02
CA VAL A 95 -11.51 15.27 -1.81
C VAL A 95 -10.95 14.84 -3.16
N LEU A 96 -10.26 15.76 -3.84
CA LEU A 96 -9.67 15.45 -5.14
C LEU A 96 -8.57 14.39 -5.03
N TRP A 97 -7.76 14.40 -3.96
CA TRP A 97 -6.82 13.33 -3.68
C TRP A 97 -7.49 11.97 -3.65
N ASN A 98 -8.59 11.83 -2.90
CA ASN A 98 -9.31 10.56 -2.82
C ASN A 98 -9.85 10.13 -4.18
N ALA A 99 -10.40 11.06 -4.96
CA ALA A 99 -10.88 10.80 -6.32
C ALA A 99 -9.76 10.33 -7.26
N HIS A 100 -8.55 10.89 -7.11
CA HIS A 100 -7.42 10.67 -8.00
C HIS A 100 -6.47 9.56 -7.53
N ALA A 101 -6.59 9.07 -6.29
CA ALA A 101 -5.73 8.04 -5.72
C ALA A 101 -5.64 6.75 -6.57
N PRO A 102 -6.73 6.22 -7.19
CA PRO A 102 -6.63 5.06 -8.07
C PRO A 102 -5.76 5.31 -9.33
N ALA A 103 -5.90 6.48 -9.96
CA ALA A 103 -5.09 6.86 -11.12
C ALA A 103 -3.62 7.05 -10.73
N LEU A 104 -3.36 7.61 -9.54
CA LEU A 104 -2.01 7.76 -9.03
C LEU A 104 -1.35 6.40 -8.77
N TRP A 105 -2.10 5.43 -8.22
CA TRP A 105 -1.64 4.05 -8.10
C TRP A 105 -1.25 3.44 -9.46
N ALA A 106 -2.04 3.69 -10.51
CA ALA A 106 -1.71 3.22 -11.86
C ALA A 106 -0.40 3.84 -12.37
N ARG A 107 -0.19 5.14 -12.15
CA ARG A 107 1.09 5.81 -12.45
C ARG A 107 2.25 5.24 -11.64
N PHE A 108 2.06 4.98 -10.35
CA PHE A 108 3.07 4.30 -9.54
C PHE A 108 3.48 2.95 -10.12
N MET A 109 2.52 2.10 -10.48
CA MET A 109 2.82 0.78 -11.05
C MET A 109 3.52 0.90 -12.42
N LEU A 110 3.25 1.95 -13.19
CA LEU A 110 4.00 2.24 -14.42
C LEU A 110 5.47 2.58 -14.11
N HIS A 111 5.73 3.49 -13.18
CA HIS A 111 7.09 3.87 -12.79
C HIS A 111 7.84 2.73 -12.11
N LEU A 112 7.16 1.88 -11.35
CA LEU A 112 7.74 0.70 -10.74
C LEU A 112 8.25 -0.27 -11.80
N ARG A 113 7.40 -0.61 -12.79
CA ARG A 113 7.81 -1.48 -13.91
C ARG A 113 8.95 -0.89 -14.72
N ARG A 114 8.97 0.43 -14.95
CA ARG A 114 10.08 1.13 -15.62
C ARG A 114 11.38 1.01 -14.84
N THR A 115 11.31 1.22 -13.52
CA THR A 115 12.48 1.17 -12.65
C THR A 115 13.06 -0.24 -12.57
N ILE A 116 12.21 -1.26 -12.47
CA ILE A 116 12.63 -2.67 -12.48
C ILE A 116 13.22 -3.05 -13.86
N ALA A 117 12.60 -2.61 -14.96
CA ALA A 117 13.11 -2.89 -16.31
C ALA A 117 14.52 -2.29 -16.52
N ALA A 118 14.73 -1.06 -16.07
CA ALA A 118 16.04 -0.42 -16.10
C ALA A 118 17.08 -1.20 -15.29
N ALA A 119 16.72 -1.66 -14.08
CA ALA A 119 17.60 -2.46 -13.24
C ALA A 119 17.90 -3.85 -13.85
N ALA A 120 16.96 -4.41 -14.62
CA ALA A 120 17.14 -5.65 -15.37
C ALA A 120 17.91 -5.45 -16.69
N GLY A 121 18.25 -4.22 -17.07
CA GLY A 121 18.92 -3.92 -18.35
C GLY A 121 18.05 -4.17 -19.59
N VAL A 122 16.72 -4.17 -19.47
CA VAL A 122 15.81 -4.45 -20.58
C VAL A 122 14.84 -3.29 -20.87
N PRO A 123 14.38 -3.12 -22.12
CA PRO A 123 13.23 -2.27 -22.42
C PRO A 123 11.99 -2.68 -21.61
N GLN A 124 11.20 -1.72 -21.13
CA GLN A 124 9.99 -1.99 -20.34
C GLN A 124 9.03 -2.99 -21.00
N ARG A 125 8.89 -2.95 -22.33
CA ARG A 125 8.04 -3.86 -23.11
C ARG A 125 8.49 -5.34 -23.04
N LEU A 126 9.75 -5.60 -22.68
CA LEU A 126 10.31 -6.94 -22.53
C LEU A 126 10.35 -7.40 -21.07
N LEU A 127 9.95 -6.56 -20.12
CA LEU A 127 10.01 -6.86 -18.68
C LEU A 127 9.34 -8.21 -18.35
N SER A 128 8.15 -8.47 -18.91
CA SER A 128 7.40 -9.71 -18.66
C SER A 128 8.11 -10.99 -19.12
N LYS A 129 9.13 -10.87 -19.98
CA LYS A 129 9.96 -11.99 -20.43
C LYS A 129 11.06 -12.36 -19.45
N VAL A 130 11.39 -11.47 -18.51
CA VAL A 130 12.47 -11.68 -17.53
C VAL A 130 11.97 -11.70 -16.08
N VAL A 131 10.91 -10.96 -15.76
CA VAL A 131 10.35 -10.89 -14.40
C VAL A 131 8.87 -10.49 -14.45
N ARG A 132 8.08 -11.07 -13.55
CA ARG A 132 6.69 -10.67 -13.32
C ARG A 132 6.57 -9.90 -12.02
N VAL A 133 5.99 -8.69 -12.09
CA VAL A 133 5.62 -7.90 -10.90
C VAL A 133 4.22 -8.29 -10.48
N SER A 134 4.12 -9.11 -9.43
CA SER A 134 2.86 -9.54 -8.83
C SER A 134 2.55 -8.65 -7.62
N TYR A 135 1.29 -8.29 -7.41
CA TYR A 135 0.92 -7.51 -6.23
C TYR A 135 -0.51 -7.77 -5.77
N ALA A 136 -0.74 -7.49 -4.50
CA ALA A 136 -2.06 -7.28 -3.94
C ALA A 136 -2.04 -5.96 -3.16
N LYS A 137 -3.12 -5.18 -3.25
CA LYS A 137 -3.22 -3.91 -2.56
C LYS A 137 -4.58 -3.70 -1.92
N VAL A 138 -4.60 -2.90 -0.87
CA VAL A 138 -5.80 -2.34 -0.26
C VAL A 138 -5.67 -0.82 -0.20
N ALA A 139 -6.80 -0.15 -0.41
CA ALA A 139 -6.96 1.27 -0.14
C ALA A 139 -7.66 1.37 1.21
N GLU A 140 -7.03 2.01 2.18
CA GLU A 140 -7.60 2.24 3.51
C GLU A 140 -7.74 3.75 3.72
N TYR A 141 -8.81 4.15 4.39
CA TYR A 141 -8.96 5.53 4.84
C TYR A 141 -8.20 5.72 6.15
N GLN A 142 -7.25 6.64 6.17
CA GLN A 142 -6.67 7.14 7.42
C GLN A 142 -7.77 7.76 8.27
N GLN A 143 -7.50 7.92 9.56
CA GLN A 143 -8.42 8.60 10.47
C GLN A 143 -8.83 10.00 9.98
N ARG A 144 -7.97 10.67 9.21
CA ARG A 144 -8.26 11.96 8.54
C ARG A 144 -9.02 11.85 7.20
N GLY A 145 -9.63 10.71 6.91
CA GLY A 145 -10.45 10.49 5.71
C GLY A 145 -9.68 10.47 4.38
N LEU A 146 -8.35 10.36 4.41
CA LEU A 146 -7.54 10.28 3.18
C LEU A 146 -7.16 8.84 2.87
N ILE A 147 -7.26 8.46 1.60
CA ILE A 147 -6.83 7.15 1.12
C ILE A 147 -5.30 7.03 1.25
N HIS A 148 -4.84 5.95 1.86
CA HIS A 148 -3.49 5.43 1.73
C HIS A 148 -3.53 3.98 1.21
N PHE A 149 -2.45 3.54 0.59
CA PHE A 149 -2.34 2.18 0.08
C PHE A 149 -1.43 1.35 0.95
N HIS A 150 -1.86 0.12 1.22
CA HIS A 150 -0.96 -0.95 1.62
C HIS A 150 -0.88 -1.97 0.50
N ALA A 151 0.32 -2.42 0.17
CA ALA A 151 0.53 -3.37 -0.91
C ALA A 151 1.58 -4.40 -0.56
N VAL A 152 1.30 -5.65 -0.90
CA VAL A 152 2.31 -6.70 -1.05
C VAL A 152 2.72 -6.68 -2.51
N ILE A 153 4.00 -6.46 -2.78
CA ILE A 153 4.58 -6.48 -4.11
C ILE A 153 5.66 -7.54 -4.13
N ARG A 154 5.66 -8.40 -5.15
CA ARG A 154 6.55 -9.54 -5.30
C ARG A 154 7.12 -9.59 -6.71
N LEU A 155 8.38 -10.01 -6.83
CA LEU A 155 9.01 -10.35 -8.10
C LEU A 155 9.00 -11.86 -8.27
N ASP A 156 8.44 -12.30 -9.38
CA ASP A 156 8.40 -13.69 -9.80
C ASP A 156 9.20 -13.85 -11.10
N GLY A 157 9.58 -15.08 -11.45
CA GLY A 157 10.10 -15.37 -12.78
C GLY A 157 9.05 -15.19 -13.89
N PRO A 158 9.42 -15.38 -15.17
CA PRO A 158 8.52 -15.16 -16.31
C PRO A 158 7.24 -16.02 -16.27
N ALA A 159 7.31 -17.24 -15.70
CA ALA A 159 6.15 -18.11 -15.50
C ALA A 159 5.36 -17.80 -14.21
N GLY A 160 5.60 -16.64 -13.60
CA GLY A 160 4.95 -16.22 -12.36
C GLY A 160 5.41 -17.05 -11.17
N SER A 161 4.50 -17.32 -10.23
CA SER A 161 4.80 -17.98 -8.95
C SER A 161 5.41 -19.38 -9.07
N TYR A 162 5.41 -19.97 -10.28
CA TYR A 162 6.00 -21.27 -10.57
C TYR A 162 7.50 -21.23 -10.87
N THR A 163 8.09 -20.05 -11.00
CA THR A 163 9.51 -19.89 -11.27
C THR A 163 10.07 -18.74 -10.43
N PRO A 164 11.24 -18.90 -9.80
CA PRO A 164 11.91 -17.77 -9.15
C PRO A 164 12.39 -16.75 -10.19
N PRO A 165 12.49 -15.46 -9.83
CA PRO A 165 13.18 -14.51 -10.68
C PRO A 165 14.69 -14.79 -10.67
N SER A 166 15.41 -14.26 -11.66
CA SER A 166 16.88 -14.31 -11.70
C SER A 166 17.52 -13.52 -10.56
N THR A 167 18.78 -13.84 -10.24
CA THR A 167 19.50 -13.39 -9.04
C THR A 167 19.64 -11.88 -8.85
N TRP A 168 19.57 -11.09 -9.93
CA TRP A 168 19.58 -9.62 -9.82
C TRP A 168 18.33 -9.07 -9.10
N ALA A 169 17.21 -9.80 -9.13
CA ALA A 169 15.96 -9.38 -8.52
C ALA A 169 16.02 -9.65 -7.01
N THR A 170 16.53 -8.69 -6.24
CA THR A 170 16.60 -8.79 -4.78
C THR A 170 15.44 -8.04 -4.10
N PRO A 171 15.07 -8.38 -2.85
CA PRO A 171 14.06 -7.63 -2.12
C PRO A 171 14.49 -6.20 -1.80
N GLU A 172 15.80 -5.93 -1.67
CA GLU A 172 16.37 -4.60 -1.49
C GLU A 172 16.15 -3.75 -2.74
N LEU A 173 16.47 -4.30 -3.93
CA LEU A 173 16.21 -3.64 -5.20
C LEU A 173 14.72 -3.35 -5.37
N LEU A 174 13.85 -4.29 -5.01
CA LEU A 174 12.41 -4.06 -5.04
C LEU A 174 11.99 -2.92 -4.11
N ALA A 175 12.52 -2.86 -2.89
CA ALA A 175 12.22 -1.79 -1.94
C ALA A 175 12.66 -0.41 -2.46
N ASP A 176 13.86 -0.32 -3.05
CA ASP A 176 14.36 0.90 -3.69
C ASP A 176 13.53 1.30 -4.89
N ALA A 177 13.18 0.34 -5.75
CA ALA A 177 12.34 0.58 -6.92
C ALA A 177 10.95 1.09 -6.53
N ILE A 178 10.37 0.58 -5.43
CA ILE A 178 9.11 1.07 -4.87
C ILE A 178 9.25 2.51 -4.38
N ARG A 179 10.29 2.82 -3.59
CA ARG A 179 10.53 4.20 -3.10
C ARG A 179 10.68 5.17 -4.27
N LEU A 180 11.54 4.84 -5.25
CA LEU A 180 11.76 5.67 -6.42
C LEU A 180 10.48 5.85 -7.25
N ALA A 181 9.75 4.77 -7.52
CA ALA A 181 8.50 4.83 -8.27
C ALA A 181 7.44 5.69 -7.58
N ALA A 182 7.33 5.60 -6.25
CA ALA A 182 6.40 6.40 -5.48
C ALA A 182 6.75 7.89 -5.52
N THR A 183 8.04 8.26 -5.46
CA THR A 183 8.47 9.66 -5.60
C THR A 183 8.25 10.24 -7.00
N ARG A 184 8.28 9.40 -8.03
CA ARG A 184 8.06 9.81 -9.44
C ARG A 184 6.59 9.84 -9.84
N ALA A 185 5.73 9.13 -9.12
CA ALA A 185 4.32 9.05 -9.44
C ALA A 185 3.65 10.42 -9.22
N ARG A 186 3.23 11.03 -10.32
CA ARG A 186 2.42 12.25 -10.33
C ARG A 186 1.30 12.11 -11.35
N ILE A 187 0.14 12.68 -11.02
CA ILE A 187 -0.97 12.85 -11.95
C ILE A 187 -1.47 14.29 -11.88
N ASP A 188 -1.88 14.81 -13.02
CA ASP A 188 -2.57 16.09 -13.09
C ASP A 188 -4.03 15.88 -12.68
N GLY A 189 -4.59 16.91 -12.06
CA GLY A 189 -5.98 17.00 -11.66
C GLY A 189 -6.69 18.14 -12.38
N PRO A 190 -7.97 18.38 -12.08
CA PRO A 190 -8.71 19.48 -12.65
C PRO A 190 -8.11 20.83 -12.22
N GLU A 191 -8.31 21.84 -13.05
CA GLU A 191 -8.16 23.23 -12.65
C GLU A 191 -9.40 23.66 -11.87
N ILE A 192 -9.20 24.22 -10.68
CA ILE A 192 -10.27 24.74 -9.84
C ILE A 192 -9.86 26.12 -9.35
N ASN A 193 -10.73 27.11 -9.54
CA ASN A 193 -10.50 28.52 -9.17
C ASN A 193 -9.18 29.07 -9.74
N GLY A 194 -8.91 28.82 -11.02
CA GLY A 194 -7.69 29.29 -11.69
C GLY A 194 -6.40 28.57 -11.27
N ARG A 195 -6.50 27.47 -10.51
CA ARG A 195 -5.33 26.71 -10.03
C ARG A 195 -5.37 25.27 -10.52
N ALA A 196 -4.45 24.94 -11.44
CA ALA A 196 -4.19 23.57 -11.83
C ALA A 196 -3.72 22.74 -10.62
N ARG A 197 -4.35 21.60 -10.41
CA ARG A 197 -3.99 20.67 -9.32
C ARG A 197 -3.14 19.53 -9.86
N SER A 198 -2.30 18.98 -9.00
CA SER A 198 -1.57 17.75 -9.29
C SER A 198 -1.40 16.96 -8.00
N PHE A 199 -1.37 15.64 -8.09
CA PHE A 199 -1.32 14.74 -6.95
C PHE A 199 -0.09 13.83 -7.04
N ALA A 200 0.58 13.67 -5.90
CA ALA A 200 1.69 12.76 -5.67
C ALA A 200 1.57 12.18 -4.25
N PHE A 201 2.24 11.06 -3.98
CA PHE A 201 2.24 10.48 -2.64
C PHE A 201 2.89 11.43 -1.62
N GLY A 202 2.47 11.29 -0.36
CA GLY A 202 3.08 12.00 0.76
C GLY A 202 4.51 11.55 1.05
N LYS A 203 5.21 12.31 1.90
CA LYS A 203 6.60 12.04 2.28
C LYS A 203 6.81 10.70 2.99
N GLN A 204 5.78 10.19 3.67
CA GLN A 204 5.87 8.94 4.40
C GLN A 204 5.60 7.77 3.45
N ILE A 205 6.68 7.23 2.88
CA ILE A 205 6.71 5.99 2.14
C ILE A 205 7.43 4.98 3.03
N ASP A 206 6.75 3.90 3.40
CA ASP A 206 7.32 2.83 4.22
C ASP A 206 7.37 1.55 3.39
N THR A 207 8.51 0.86 3.42
CA THR A 207 8.75 -0.38 2.68
C THR A 207 9.44 -1.36 3.61
N ARG A 208 8.81 -2.50 3.84
CA ARG A 208 9.34 -3.55 4.71
C ARG A 208 9.48 -4.83 3.92
N ILE A 209 10.70 -5.34 3.84
CA ILE A 209 10.96 -6.64 3.21
C ILE A 209 10.25 -7.72 4.03
N ILE A 210 9.49 -8.58 3.37
CA ILE A 210 8.78 -9.68 4.02
C ILE A 210 9.72 -10.89 3.99
N ARG A 211 10.24 -11.28 5.16
CA ARG A 211 11.09 -12.47 5.31
C ARG A 211 10.21 -13.69 5.59
N SER A 212 10.61 -14.85 5.06
CA SER A 212 10.02 -16.12 5.48
C SER A 212 10.32 -16.36 6.95
N THR A 213 9.37 -16.92 7.69
CA THR A 213 9.41 -17.10 9.16
C THR A 213 10.47 -18.09 9.67
N ALA A 214 11.41 -18.53 8.84
CA ALA A 214 12.47 -19.47 9.24
C ALA A 214 13.60 -18.83 10.06
N PHE A 215 13.73 -17.50 10.15
CA PHE A 215 14.77 -16.86 10.98
C PHE A 215 14.27 -15.61 11.75
N GLN A 216 14.10 -15.84 13.07
CA GLN A 216 14.17 -15.00 14.28
C GLN A 216 13.74 -13.51 14.35
N ALA A 217 13.08 -13.24 15.50
CA ALA A 217 13.11 -12.08 16.42
C ALA A 217 12.94 -10.62 15.91
N GLY A 218 11.98 -9.92 16.54
CA GLY A 218 11.93 -8.45 16.65
C GLY A 218 11.46 -7.69 15.39
N ASN A 219 10.31 -6.99 15.48
CA ASN A 219 9.71 -6.08 14.48
C ASN A 219 9.55 -6.59 13.02
N THR A 220 9.87 -7.86 12.75
CA THR A 220 9.78 -8.48 11.43
C THR A 220 8.32 -8.71 11.04
N ILE A 221 7.95 -8.24 9.85
CA ILE A 221 6.65 -8.51 9.24
C ILE A 221 6.65 -9.95 8.70
N THR A 222 5.79 -10.80 9.25
CA THR A 222 5.61 -12.19 8.80
C THR A 222 4.49 -12.31 7.77
N GLU A 223 4.53 -13.35 6.95
CA GLU A 223 3.56 -13.60 5.87
C GLU A 223 2.12 -13.68 6.38
N GLY A 224 1.88 -14.40 7.48
CA GLY A 224 0.56 -14.49 8.12
C GLY A 224 0.06 -13.14 8.64
N LYS A 225 0.94 -12.31 9.21
CA LYS A 225 0.59 -10.95 9.64
C LYS A 225 0.21 -10.07 8.46
N VAL A 226 0.93 -10.17 7.34
CA VAL A 226 0.62 -9.44 6.09
C VAL A 226 -0.71 -9.88 5.51
N ALA A 227 -0.91 -11.19 5.36
CA ALA A 227 -2.16 -11.73 4.83
C ALA A 227 -3.36 -11.32 5.69
N GLY A 228 -3.23 -11.44 7.02
CA GLY A 228 -4.25 -10.99 7.97
C GLY A 228 -4.53 -9.50 7.89
N TYR A 229 -3.47 -8.68 7.75
CA TYR A 229 -3.59 -7.24 7.59
C TYR A 229 -4.33 -6.88 6.29
N VAL A 230 -3.86 -7.36 5.13
CA VAL A 230 -4.49 -7.09 3.83
C VAL A 230 -5.94 -7.58 3.81
N ALA A 231 -6.21 -8.78 4.31
CA ALA A 231 -7.56 -9.32 4.39
C ALA A 231 -8.49 -8.48 5.26
N LYS A 232 -8.04 -8.06 6.44
CA LYS A 232 -8.81 -7.18 7.35
C LYS A 232 -9.26 -5.89 6.69
N TYR A 233 -8.47 -5.34 5.77
CA TYR A 233 -8.76 -4.08 5.09
C TYR A 233 -9.53 -4.24 3.78
N ALA A 234 -9.59 -5.45 3.23
CA ALA A 234 -10.32 -5.72 2.00
C ALA A 234 -11.86 -5.64 2.18
N THR A 235 -12.35 -5.73 3.42
CA THR A 235 -13.78 -5.68 3.79
C THR A 235 -14.21 -4.38 4.45
N LYS A 236 -13.28 -3.47 4.75
CA LYS A 236 -13.59 -2.17 5.33
C LYS A 236 -14.03 -1.19 4.23
N GLY A 237 -15.31 -0.85 4.21
CA GLY A 237 -15.89 0.16 3.32
C GLY A 237 -17.40 0.28 3.45
#